data_AF-A0AB33ICF9-F1
#
_entry.id   AF-A0AB33ICF9-F1
#
_cell.length_a   1.000
_cell.length_b   1.000
_cell.length_c   1.000
_cell.angle_alpha   90.00
_cell.angle_beta   90.00
_cell.angle_gamma   90.00
#
_symmetry.space_group_name_H-M   'P 1'
#
loop_
_entity.id
_entity.type
_entity.pdbx_description
1 polymer ?
#
loop_
_entity_poly.entity_id
_entity_poly.type
_entity_poly.pdbx_seq_one_letter_code
_entity_poly.pdbx_strand_id
1 'polypeptide(L)' 'MVVTSNSNVGIKIYDKNNKEIKVNGGELPTDMGKSTVYGEKSGSVTFSAAPASLTGARPSPGQFTATATITVEIVR' A
#
# COMPACT_ATOMS: atom_id res chain seq x y z
N MET A 1 -5.47 -2.70 6.81
CA MET A 1 -6.18 -3.03 5.56
C MET A 1 -6.94 -1.80 5.09
N VAL A 2 -6.96 -1.50 3.79
CA VAL A 2 -7.79 -0.40 3.25
C VAL A 2 -9.24 -0.88 3.19
N VAL A 3 -10.18 -0.09 3.70
CA VAL A 3 -11.61 -0.44 3.70
C VAL A 3 -12.23 -0.01 2.38
N THR A 4 -13.04 -0.88 1.78
CA THR A 4 -13.79 -0.55 0.56
C THR A 4 -15.18 0.00 0.90
N SER A 5 -15.95 0.38 -0.11
CA SER A 5 -17.38 0.70 0.05
C SER A 5 -18.25 -0.47 0.54
N ASN A 6 -17.72 -1.70 0.65
CA ASN A 6 -18.39 -2.86 1.22
C ASN A 6 -17.75 -3.27 2.55
N SER A 7 -18.56 -3.41 3.60
CA SER A 7 -18.09 -3.73 4.96
C SER A 7 -17.47 -5.12 5.12
N ASN A 8 -17.64 -6.02 4.15
CA ASN A 8 -17.09 -7.38 4.18
C ASN A 8 -15.83 -7.54 3.32
N VAL A 9 -15.45 -6.53 2.52
CA VAL A 9 -14.30 -6.58 1.61
C VAL A 9 -13.32 -5.47 1.94
N GLY A 10 -12.07 -5.85 2.18
CA GLY A 10 -10.94 -4.94 2.35
C GLY A 10 -9.87 -5.21 1.31
N ILE A 11 -8.88 -4.32 1.23
CA ILE A 11 -7.69 -4.49 0.40
C ILE A 11 -6.47 -4.60 1.32
N LYS A 12 -5.77 -5.73 1.23
CA LYS A 12 -4.44 -5.91 1.84
C LYS A 12 -3.39 -5.32 0.93
N ILE A 13 -2.39 -4.68 1.53
CA ILE A 13 -1.23 -4.12 0.83
C ILE A 13 -0.01 -4.88 1.32
N TYR A 14 0.89 -5.22 0.40
CA TYR A 14 2.15 -5.89 0.68
C TYR A 14 3.31 -5.07 0.13
N ASP A 15 4.45 -5.10 0.80
CA ASP A 15 5.68 -4.54 0.27
C ASP A 15 6.28 -5.42 -0.84
N LYS A 16 7.38 -4.95 -1.42
CA LYS A 16 8.16 -5.68 -2.43
C LYS A 16 8.66 -7.07 -1.99
N ASN A 17 8.71 -7.34 -0.69
CA ASN A 17 9.14 -8.62 -0.11
C ASN A 17 7.94 -9.51 0.24
N ASN A 18 6.73 -9.17 -0.21
CA ASN A 18 5.47 -9.83 0.10
C ASN A 18 5.09 -9.78 1.60
N LYS A 19 5.63 -8.83 2.36
CA LYS A 19 5.24 -8.61 3.75
C LYS A 19 4.00 -7.72 3.81
N GLU A 20 2.97 -8.15 4.55
CA GLU A 20 1.76 -7.35 4.74
C GLU A 20 2.10 -6.05 5.47
N ILE A 21 1.60 -4.93 4.93
CA ILE A 21 1.78 -3.59 5.49
C ILE A 21 0.54 -3.19 6.28
N LYS A 22 0.77 -2.70 7.50
CA LYS A 22 -0.27 -2.06 8.29
C LYS A 22 -0.58 -0.68 7.69
N VAL A 23 -1.77 -0.49 7.15
CA VAL A 23 -2.21 0.84 6.71
C VAL A 23 -2.34 1.80 7.91
N ASN A 24 -2.16 3.10 7.70
CA ASN A 24 -2.18 4.14 8.74
C ASN A 24 -1.10 3.96 9.81
N GLY A 25 0.17 3.80 9.39
CA GLY A 25 1.32 3.72 10.29
C GLY A 25 2.33 2.63 9.95
N GLY A 26 2.11 1.87 8.88
CA GLY A 26 3.13 0.99 8.30
C GLY A 26 3.94 1.73 7.25
N GLU A 27 5.16 1.27 7.07
CA GLU A 27 6.14 1.87 6.17
C GLU A 27 6.26 1.04 4.90
N LEU A 28 6.39 1.72 3.77
CA LEU A 28 6.77 1.09 2.52
C LEU A 28 8.28 1.26 2.33
N PRO A 29 9.04 0.17 2.14
CA PRO A 29 10.45 0.29 1.86
C PRO A 29 10.66 0.98 0.51
N THR A 30 11.52 1.99 0.51
CA THR A 30 11.91 2.74 -0.69
C THR A 30 13.27 2.27 -1.17
N ASP A 31 13.37 1.94 -2.46
CA ASP A 31 14.64 1.64 -3.10
C ASP A 31 15.26 2.93 -3.64
N MET A 32 16.44 3.28 -3.15
CA MET A 32 17.15 4.48 -3.55
C MET A 32 18.31 4.14 -4.47
N GLY A 33 18.36 4.81 -5.62
CA GLY A 33 19.49 4.76 -6.53
C GLY A 33 20.72 5.50 -5.99
N LYS A 34 21.84 5.37 -6.73
CA LYS A 34 23.07 6.12 -6.44
C LYS A 34 22.84 7.61 -6.66
N SER A 35 23.57 8.45 -5.93
CA SER A 35 23.64 9.89 -6.21
C SER A 35 24.28 10.13 -7.58
N THR A 36 23.71 11.01 -8.37
CA THR A 36 24.40 11.60 -9.53
C THR A 36 25.47 12.59 -9.06
N VAL A 37 26.35 13.03 -9.98
CA VAL A 37 27.34 14.08 -9.70
C VAL A 37 26.69 15.43 -9.33
N TYR A 38 25.41 15.62 -9.64
CA TYR A 38 24.61 16.80 -9.29
C TYR A 38 23.81 16.61 -7.99
N GLY A 39 23.97 15.48 -7.30
CA GLY A 39 23.31 15.19 -6.03
C GLY A 39 21.88 14.63 -6.15
N GLU A 40 21.40 14.36 -7.36
CA GLU A 40 20.07 13.79 -7.59
C GLU A 40 20.06 12.29 -7.26
N LYS A 41 18.92 11.80 -6.76
CA LYS A 41 18.68 10.37 -6.53
C LYS A 41 17.28 10.00 -7.00
N SER A 42 17.18 8.96 -7.81
CA SER A 42 15.89 8.32 -8.10
C SER A 42 15.52 7.39 -6.95
N GLY A 43 14.28 7.48 -6.48
CA GLY A 43 13.68 6.55 -5.54
C GLY A 43 12.51 5.82 -6.18
N SER A 44 12.30 4.56 -5.84
CA SER A 44 11.11 3.80 -6.22
C SER A 44 10.49 3.12 -5.01
N VAL A 45 9.17 2.97 -5.05
CA VAL A 45 8.40 2.18 -4.09
C VAL A 45 7.63 1.14 -4.87
N THR A 46 7.77 -0.13 -4.48
CA THR A 46 7.01 -1.24 -5.05
C THR A 46 6.13 -1.86 -3.98
N PHE A 47 4.85 -1.97 -4.30
CA PHE A 47 3.84 -2.60 -3.45
C PHE A 47 2.90 -3.43 -4.32
N SER A 48 2.23 -4.39 -3.71
CA SER A 48 1.13 -5.12 -4.32
C SER A 48 -0.11 -5.01 -3.45
N ALA A 49 -1.27 -5.24 -4.05
CA ALA A 49 -2.55 -5.17 -3.36
C ALA A 49 -3.45 -6.32 -3.77
N ALA A 50 -4.18 -6.87 -2.80
CA ALA A 50 -5.13 -7.96 -3.05
C ALA A 50 -6.41 -7.77 -2.22
N PRO A 51 -7.59 -8.07 -2.77
CA PRO A 51 -8.82 -8.15 -2.00
C PRO A 51 -8.74 -9.23 -0.92
N ALA A 52 -9.33 -8.96 0.24
CA ALA A 52 -9.44 -9.91 1.35
C ALA A 52 -10.79 -9.74 2.06
N SER A 53 -11.26 -10.83 2.67
CA SER A 53 -12.44 -10.77 3.53
C SER A 53 -12.11 -10.07 4.85
N LEU A 54 -12.99 -9.17 5.29
CA LEU A 54 -12.87 -8.49 6.59
C LEU A 54 -13.54 -9.27 7.72
N THR A 55 -14.64 -9.94 7.42
CA THR A 55 -15.56 -10.51 8.42
C THR A 55 -15.77 -12.02 8.25
N GLY A 56 -15.34 -12.60 7.13
CA GLY A 56 -15.70 -13.96 6.72
C GLY A 56 -17.11 -14.09 6.13
N ALA A 57 -17.94 -13.04 6.21
CA ALA A 57 -19.27 -13.05 5.63
C ALA A 57 -19.22 -12.87 4.10
N ARG A 58 -20.22 -13.43 3.41
CA ARG A 58 -20.37 -13.27 1.97
C ARG A 58 -20.66 -11.81 1.62
N PRO A 59 -19.83 -11.13 0.82
CA PRO A 59 -20.12 -9.78 0.37
C PRO A 59 -21.30 -9.79 -0.61
N SER A 60 -22.17 -8.78 -0.52
CA SER A 60 -23.18 -8.49 -1.54
C SER A 60 -22.48 -8.32 -2.90
N PRO A 61 -22.99 -8.88 -4.01
CA PRO A 61 -22.37 -8.71 -5.33
C PRO A 61 -22.29 -7.23 -5.76
N GLY A 62 -21.24 -6.85 -6.48
CA GLY A 62 -21.09 -5.50 -7.03
C GLY A 62 -19.64 -5.05 -7.14
N GLN A 63 -19.45 -3.82 -7.61
CA GLN A 63 -18.15 -3.15 -7.62
C GLN A 63 -17.94 -2.42 -6.29
N PHE A 64 -16.76 -2.60 -5.69
CA PHE A 64 -16.34 -1.85 -4.50
C PHE A 64 -15.11 -1.02 -4.81
N THR A 65 -15.04 0.15 -4.22
CA THR A 65 -13.92 1.08 -4.40
C THR A 65 -13.29 1.41 -3.05
N ALA A 66 -12.01 1.74 -3.08
CA ALA A 66 -11.26 2.19 -1.92
C ALA A 66 -10.19 3.19 -2.38
N THR A 67 -9.85 4.13 -1.50
CA THR A 67 -8.76 5.08 -1.71
C THR A 67 -7.81 5.01 -0.53
N ALA A 68 -6.51 5.00 -0.81
CA ALA A 68 -5.46 5.12 0.18
C ALA A 68 -4.47 6.19 -0.27
N THR A 69 -3.92 6.91 0.70
CA THR A 69 -2.94 7.97 0.47
C THR A 69 -1.56 7.44 0.83
N ILE A 70 -0.58 7.65 -0.04
CA ILE A 70 0.84 7.40 0.24
C ILE A 70 1.47 8.72 0.65
N THR A 71 2.07 8.75 1.83
CA THR A 71 2.86 9.88 2.31
C THR A 71 4.33 9.57 2.06
N VAL A 72 5.04 10.48 1.40
CA VAL A 72 6.48 10.39 1.19
C VAL A 72 7.15 11.42 2.08
N GLU A 73 7.94 10.94 3.03
CA GLU A 73 8.72 11.79 3.94
C GLU A 73 10.19 11.74 3.55
N ILE A 74 10.78 12.92 3.32
CA ILE A 74 12.22 13.06 3.06
C ILE A 74 12.85 13.62 4.33
N VAL A 75 13.47 12.73 5.11
CA VAL A 75 14.23 13.12 6.30
C VAL A 75 15.64 13.57 5.88
N ARG A 76 16.11 14.65 6.53
CA ARG A 76 17.43 15.25 6.28
C ARG A 76 18.49 14.64 7.19
#